data_AF-A0A2A4FTB7-F1
#
_entry.id   AF-A0A2A4FTB7-F1
#
_cell.length_a   1.000
_cell.length_b   1.000
_cell.length_c   1.000
_cell.angle_alpha   90.00
_cell.angle_beta   90.00
_cell.angle_gamma   90.00
#
_symmetry.space_group_name_H-M   'P 1'
#
loop_
_entity.id
_entity.type
_entity.pdbx_description
1 polymer ?
#
loop_
_entity_poly.entity_id
_entity_poly.type
_entity_poly.pdbx_seq_one_letter_code
_entity_poly.pdbx_strand_id
1 'polypeptide(L)'
;MLKDFMRQWEQRAQDYTQQRAPLEQRTQQSAETAVRSIQASAPSAPEALNEALGDTRQLSYLYGRYQTLWALREHMEKKPSMAVSEMWLQSQVEGIRAKIAASDAAEQDLRRSVPGRDLPLIQWVGAVERLAQDRGYSEGATAELTLINENLRSYYAARAEEHERAVRLRTTLLAGLAMVLSQQQNQMRELGVGSVGGPGRERAFGTPPGASTLCPDGTYVSGACHMTPKGTYVGD
;
A
#
# COMPACT_ATOMS: atom_id res chain seq x y z
N MET A 1 -15.25 3.60 -3.69
CA MET A 1 -14.18 2.68 -3.27
C MET A 1 -12.95 3.40 -2.72
N LEU A 2 -12.08 4.01 -3.53
CA LEU A 2 -10.94 4.78 -2.98
C LEU A 2 -11.39 5.92 -2.06
N LYS A 3 -12.47 6.63 -2.41
CA LYS A 3 -13.03 7.71 -1.57
C LYS A 3 -13.53 7.22 -0.21
N ASP A 4 -14.20 6.06 -0.16
CA ASP A 4 -14.74 5.51 1.08
C ASP A 4 -13.61 5.03 2.00
N PHE A 5 -12.59 4.42 1.40
CA PHE A 5 -11.36 4.03 2.07
C PHE A 5 -10.61 5.24 2.66
N MET A 6 -10.43 6.31 1.88
CA MET A 6 -9.83 7.57 2.36
C MET A 6 -10.66 8.21 3.49
N ARG A 7 -11.99 8.20 3.37
CA ARG A 7 -12.88 8.74 4.41
C ARG A 7 -12.72 8.01 5.75
N GLN A 8 -12.60 6.67 5.73
CA GLN A 8 -12.37 5.91 6.95
C GLN A 8 -11.04 6.28 7.63
N TRP A 9 -10.01 6.59 6.85
CA TRP A 9 -8.72 7.03 7.40
C TRP A 9 -8.79 8.43 7.97
N GLU A 10 -9.42 9.36 7.26
CA GLU A 10 -9.62 10.73 7.74
C GLU A 10 -10.39 10.74 9.06
N GLN A 11 -11.43 9.91 9.19
CA GLN A 11 -12.16 9.75 10.45
C GLN A 11 -11.23 9.28 11.57
N ARG A 12 -10.46 8.21 11.37
CA ARG A 12 -9.53 7.70 12.40
C ARG A 12 -8.46 8.73 12.76
N ALA A 13 -7.92 9.46 11.79
CA ALA A 13 -6.93 10.51 12.04
C ALA A 13 -7.54 11.67 12.86
N GLN A 14 -8.80 12.03 12.59
CA GLN A 14 -9.54 13.00 13.40
C GLN A 14 -9.77 12.48 14.82
N ASP A 15 -10.19 11.22 14.98
CA ASP A 15 -10.40 10.60 16.28
C ASP A 15 -9.11 10.61 17.11
N TYR A 16 -7.96 10.30 16.50
CA TYR A 16 -6.66 10.38 17.18
C TYR A 16 -6.29 11.81 17.56
N THR A 17 -6.57 12.77 16.69
CA THR A 17 -6.30 14.18 16.97
C THR A 17 -7.15 14.67 18.15
N GLN A 18 -8.43 14.28 18.22
CA GLN A 18 -9.33 14.64 19.31
C GLN A 18 -8.92 14.01 20.65
N GLN A 19 -8.44 12.77 20.63
CA GLN A 19 -7.99 12.07 21.84
C GLN A 19 -6.64 12.57 22.38
N ARG A 20 -5.84 13.22 21.53
CA ARG A 20 -4.47 13.63 21.88
C ARG A 20 -4.42 14.68 22.98
N ALA A 21 -5.15 15.79 22.82
CA ALA A 21 -5.10 16.91 23.76
C ALA A 21 -5.40 16.51 25.24
N PRO A 22 -6.49 15.77 25.55
CA PRO A 22 -6.74 15.36 26.93
C PRO A 22 -5.68 14.38 27.47
N LEU A 23 -5.10 13.52 26.62
CA LEU A 23 -4.02 12.62 27.03
C LEU A 23 -2.71 13.37 27.31
N GLU A 24 -2.37 14.37 26.50
CA GLU A 24 -1.20 15.23 26.75
C GLU A 24 -1.34 15.97 28.09
N GLN A 25 -2.52 16.56 28.34
CA GLN A 25 -2.80 17.23 29.60
C GLN A 25 -2.69 16.27 30.79
N ARG A 26 -3.28 15.08 30.68
CA ARG A 26 -3.23 14.07 31.74
C ARG A 26 -1.79 13.61 32.00
N THR A 27 -1.02 13.33 30.94
CA THR A 27 0.39 12.92 31.04
C THR A 27 1.24 13.99 31.74
N GLN A 28 1.01 15.27 31.43
CA GLN A 28 1.71 16.37 32.10
C GLN A 28 1.35 16.41 33.60
N GLN A 29 0.06 16.28 33.94
CA GLN A 29 -0.39 16.32 35.34
C GLN A 29 0.15 15.15 36.18
N SER A 30 0.15 13.93 35.64
CA SER A 30 0.69 12.77 36.34
C SER A 30 2.21 12.87 36.47
N ALA A 31 2.93 13.36 35.45
CA ALA A 31 4.37 13.63 35.53
C ALA A 31 4.72 14.66 36.61
N GLU A 32 4.01 15.80 36.68
CA GLU A 32 4.20 16.82 37.72
C GLU A 32 3.93 16.25 39.12
N THR A 33 2.94 15.36 39.25
CA THR A 33 2.59 14.70 40.52
C THR A 33 3.65 13.67 40.93
N ALA A 34 4.20 12.91 39.99
CA ALA A 34 5.34 12.01 40.24
C ALA A 34 6.58 12.78 40.72
N VAL A 35 6.96 13.85 40.01
CA VAL A 35 8.12 14.69 40.37
C VAL A 35 7.95 15.27 41.78
N ARG A 36 6.79 15.86 42.09
CA ARG A 36 6.51 16.42 43.43
C ARG A 36 6.56 15.34 44.52
N SER A 37 5.99 14.17 44.26
CA SER A 37 5.97 13.06 45.24
C SER A 37 7.38 12.53 45.53
N ILE A 38 8.21 12.41 44.48
CA ILE A 38 9.62 12.01 44.60
C ILE A 38 10.42 13.05 45.39
N GLN A 39 10.30 14.34 45.04
CA GLN A 39 10.99 15.42 45.74
C GLN A 39 10.61 15.51 47.23
N ALA A 40 9.34 15.28 47.55
CA ALA A 40 8.84 15.26 48.91
C ALA A 40 9.16 13.96 49.69
N SER A 41 9.78 12.96 49.04
CA SER A 41 9.96 11.61 49.61
C SER A 41 8.64 11.02 50.13
N ALA A 42 7.54 11.29 49.43
CA ALA A 42 6.21 10.86 49.83
C ALA A 42 6.05 9.34 49.68
N PRO A 43 5.32 8.66 50.59
CA PRO A 43 4.99 7.24 50.43
C PRO A 43 4.25 6.90 49.13
N SER A 44 3.57 7.88 48.54
CA SER A 44 2.84 7.76 47.26
C SER A 44 3.74 7.87 46.02
N ALA A 45 5.04 8.17 46.16
CA ALA A 45 5.93 8.36 45.02
C ALA A 45 5.98 7.18 44.03
N PRO A 46 5.99 5.89 44.45
CA PRO A 46 5.96 4.77 43.52
C PRO A 46 4.67 4.71 42.70
N GLU A 47 3.52 5.00 43.33
CA GLU A 47 2.22 4.99 42.66
C GLU A 47 2.10 6.13 41.64
N ALA A 48 2.50 7.34 42.04
CA ALA A 48 2.50 8.51 41.15
C ALA A 48 3.43 8.31 39.95
N LEU A 49 4.61 7.69 40.15
CA LEU A 49 5.52 7.35 39.05
C LEU A 49 4.89 6.31 38.10
N ASN A 50 4.26 5.26 38.63
CA ASN A 50 3.58 4.26 37.81
C ASN A 50 2.45 4.87 36.97
N GLU A 51 1.67 5.80 37.55
CA GLU A 51 0.62 6.53 36.83
C GLU A 51 1.22 7.37 35.69
N ALA A 52 2.26 8.15 35.97
CA ALA A 52 2.95 8.97 34.96
C ALA A 52 3.50 8.14 33.80
N LEU A 53 4.11 6.99 34.10
CA LEU A 53 4.60 6.06 33.08
C LEU A 53 3.47 5.41 32.28
N GLY A 54 2.36 5.08 32.93
CA GLY A 54 1.15 4.57 32.27
C GLY A 54 0.55 5.58 31.28
N ASP A 55 0.42 6.84 31.70
CA ASP A 55 -0.09 7.91 30.86
C ASP A 55 0.85 8.22 29.68
N THR A 56 2.16 8.26 29.94
CA THR A 56 3.20 8.42 28.92
C THR A 56 3.12 7.33 27.84
N ARG A 57 2.94 6.07 28.28
CA ARG A 57 2.74 4.94 27.37
C ARG A 57 1.46 5.08 26.56
N GLN A 58 0.35 5.50 27.18
CA GLN A 58 -0.92 5.67 26.49
C GLN A 58 -0.88 6.80 25.45
N LEU A 59 -0.24 7.93 25.77
CA LEU A 59 -0.01 9.00 24.82
C LEU A 59 0.86 8.53 23.64
N SER A 60 1.92 7.79 23.93
CA SER A 60 2.82 7.25 22.91
C SER A 60 2.14 6.18 22.05
N TYR A 61 1.23 5.40 22.62
CA TYR A 61 0.35 4.47 21.89
C TYR A 61 -0.50 5.20 20.85
N LEU A 62 -1.17 6.29 21.25
CA LEU A 62 -1.94 7.09 20.31
C LEU A 62 -1.06 7.68 19.20
N TYR A 63 0.14 8.17 19.57
CA TYR A 63 1.11 8.69 18.62
C TYR A 63 1.59 7.63 17.61
N GLY A 64 1.88 6.40 18.07
CA GLY A 64 2.25 5.28 17.22
C GLY A 64 1.16 4.91 16.21
N ARG A 65 -0.10 4.92 16.63
CA ARG A 65 -1.25 4.72 15.72
C ARG A 65 -1.31 5.81 14.66
N TYR A 66 -1.23 7.08 15.09
CA TYR A 66 -1.30 8.22 14.19
C TYR A 66 -0.18 8.22 13.15
N GLN A 67 1.07 8.03 13.58
CA GLN A 67 2.22 8.04 12.67
C GLN A 67 2.15 6.91 11.64
N THR A 68 1.73 5.72 12.07
CA THR A 68 1.57 4.55 11.18
C THR A 68 0.49 4.80 10.13
N LEU A 69 -0.65 5.37 10.53
CA LEU A 69 -1.72 5.75 9.61
C LEU A 69 -1.27 6.81 8.61
N TRP A 70 -0.49 7.79 9.07
CA TRP A 70 0.07 8.84 8.21
C TRP A 70 1.08 8.28 7.20
N ALA A 71 1.97 7.38 7.61
CA ALA A 71 2.93 6.72 6.72
C ALA A 71 2.22 5.91 5.62
N LEU A 72 1.11 5.24 5.95
CA LEU A 72 0.27 4.57 4.96
C LEU A 72 -0.31 5.54 3.93
N ARG A 73 -0.76 6.71 4.38
CA ARG A 73 -1.30 7.73 3.48
C ARG A 73 -0.27 8.13 2.44
N GLU A 74 0.95 8.45 2.86
CA GLU A 74 2.05 8.77 1.94
C GLU A 74 2.35 7.63 0.96
N HIS A 75 2.37 6.39 1.46
CA HIS A 75 2.55 5.21 0.62
C HIS A 75 1.46 5.09 -0.46
N MET A 76 0.21 5.37 -0.08
CA MET A 76 -0.96 5.16 -0.93
C MET A 76 -1.25 6.32 -1.90
N GLU A 77 -0.63 7.50 -1.71
CA GLU A 77 -0.64 8.59 -2.69
C GLU A 77 -0.10 8.13 -4.06
N LYS A 78 0.84 7.18 -4.07
CA LYS A 78 1.44 6.60 -5.28
C LYS A 78 0.57 5.52 -5.95
N LYS A 79 -0.62 5.22 -5.40
CA LYS A 79 -1.54 4.15 -5.86
C LYS A 79 -0.82 2.81 -6.11
N PRO A 80 -0.03 2.31 -5.15
CA PRO A 80 0.79 1.11 -5.32
C PRO A 80 -0.05 -0.13 -5.66
N SER A 81 0.60 -1.10 -6.29
CA SER A 81 0.01 -2.43 -6.48
C SER A 81 -0.09 -3.17 -5.14
N MET A 82 -0.86 -4.27 -5.11
CA MET A 82 -0.99 -5.11 -3.93
C MET A 82 0.37 -5.62 -3.44
N ALA A 83 1.20 -6.15 -4.34
CA ALA A 83 2.54 -6.66 -4.00
C ALA A 83 3.44 -5.58 -3.37
N VAL A 84 3.39 -4.35 -3.90
CA VAL A 84 4.17 -3.22 -3.35
C VAL A 84 3.67 -2.83 -1.95
N SER A 85 2.36 -2.90 -1.72
CA SER A 85 1.78 -2.64 -0.38
C SER A 85 2.06 -3.76 0.62
N GLU A 86 2.12 -5.01 0.19
CA GLU A 86 2.52 -6.13 1.05
C GLU A 86 3.98 -6.01 1.48
N MET A 87 4.88 -5.67 0.55
CA MET A 87 6.28 -5.39 0.88
C MET A 87 6.42 -4.22 1.86
N TRP A 88 5.65 -3.15 1.66
CA TRP A 88 5.64 -2.01 2.58
C TRP A 88 5.18 -2.44 3.98
N LEU A 89 4.09 -3.21 4.09
CA LEU A 89 3.61 -3.74 5.38
C LEU A 89 4.66 -4.60 6.07
N GLN A 90 5.33 -5.49 5.33
CA GLN A 90 6.41 -6.33 5.86
C GLN A 90 7.54 -5.47 6.43
N SER A 91 7.97 -4.45 5.68
CA SER A 91 9.00 -3.51 6.14
C SER A 91 8.60 -2.77 7.42
N GLN A 92 7.33 -2.35 7.55
CA GLN A 92 6.83 -1.74 8.78
C GLN A 92 6.85 -2.72 9.96
N VAL A 93 6.42 -3.96 9.75
CA VAL A 93 6.44 -5.02 10.78
C VAL A 93 7.87 -5.31 11.25
N GLU A 94 8.82 -5.40 10.34
CA GLU A 94 10.24 -5.59 10.67
C GLU A 94 10.79 -4.41 11.47
N GLY A 95 10.48 -3.18 11.08
CA GLY A 95 10.88 -1.97 11.82
C GLY A 95 10.34 -1.95 13.25
N ILE A 96 9.07 -2.34 13.46
CA ILE A 96 8.48 -2.43 14.80
C ILE A 96 9.11 -3.57 15.61
N ARG A 97 9.35 -4.74 15.01
CA ARG A 97 10.04 -5.85 15.69
C ARG A 97 11.43 -5.45 16.17
N ALA A 98 12.19 -4.72 15.35
CA ALA A 98 13.50 -4.22 15.73
C ALA A 98 13.41 -3.24 16.91
N LYS A 99 12.43 -2.34 16.91
CA LYS A 99 12.17 -1.42 18.04
C LYS A 99 11.81 -2.16 19.32
N ILE A 100 10.92 -3.16 19.26
CA ILE A 100 10.55 -3.99 20.41
C ILE A 100 11.78 -4.69 20.99
N ALA A 101 12.60 -5.32 20.13
CA ALA A 101 13.83 -5.99 20.59
C ALA A 101 14.82 -5.00 21.26
N ALA A 102 14.94 -3.78 20.73
CA ALA A 102 15.77 -2.73 21.34
C ALA A 102 15.20 -2.27 22.70
N SER A 103 13.88 -2.11 22.82
CA SER A 103 13.22 -1.80 24.09
C SER A 103 13.39 -2.92 25.11
N ASP A 104 13.32 -4.20 24.70
CA ASP A 104 13.52 -5.33 25.60
C ASP A 104 14.96 -5.40 26.12
N ALA A 105 15.95 -5.12 25.26
CA ALA A 105 17.34 -5.00 25.67
C ALA A 105 17.54 -3.85 26.67
N ALA A 106 16.98 -2.67 26.39
CA ALA A 106 17.04 -1.51 27.28
C ALA A 106 16.37 -1.78 28.64
N GLU A 107 15.25 -2.51 28.66
CA GLU A 107 14.61 -2.93 29.91
C GLU A 107 15.52 -3.86 30.73
N GLN A 108 16.15 -4.83 30.09
CA GLN A 108 17.07 -5.75 30.77
C GLN A 108 18.25 -5.02 31.39
N ASP A 109 18.83 -4.06 30.68
CA ASP A 109 19.92 -3.23 31.19
C ASP A 109 19.47 -2.37 32.38
N LEU A 110 18.28 -1.75 32.29
CA LEU A 110 17.71 -0.98 33.39
C LEU A 110 17.46 -1.83 34.64
N ARG A 111 16.93 -3.05 34.48
CA ARG A 111 16.69 -3.98 35.59
C ARG A 111 17.97 -4.44 36.29
N ARG A 112 19.10 -4.46 35.58
CA ARG A 112 20.41 -4.81 36.15
C ARG A 112 21.08 -3.62 36.84
N SER A 113 20.66 -2.40 36.53
CA SER A 113 21.22 -1.18 37.12
C SER A 113 20.59 -0.85 38.48
N VAL A 114 21.40 -0.35 39.40
CA VAL A 114 20.97 0.20 40.69
C VAL A 114 20.90 1.74 40.57
N PRO A 115 19.70 2.35 40.67
CA PRO A 115 19.54 3.80 40.58
C PRO A 115 20.39 4.54 41.62
N GLY A 116 21.09 5.60 41.20
CA GLY A 116 21.97 6.40 42.05
C GLY A 116 23.35 5.79 42.30
N ARG A 117 23.55 4.50 42.02
CA ARG A 117 24.84 3.82 42.12
C ARG A 117 25.49 3.62 40.75
N ASP A 118 24.80 2.93 39.85
CA ASP A 118 25.33 2.58 38.52
C ASP A 118 25.00 3.67 37.49
N LEU A 119 23.85 4.34 37.68
CA LEU A 119 23.36 5.44 36.85
C LEU A 119 22.84 6.57 37.75
N PRO A 120 23.14 7.85 37.45
CA PRO A 120 22.49 8.98 38.11
C PRO A 120 20.97 8.82 38.07
N LEU A 121 20.28 9.07 39.20
CA LEU A 121 18.83 8.84 39.32
C LEU A 121 18.04 9.52 38.19
N ILE A 122 18.42 10.73 37.79
CA ILE A 122 17.78 11.46 36.70
C ILE A 122 17.91 10.75 35.34
N GLN A 123 19.05 10.11 35.08
CA GLN A 123 19.27 9.35 33.86
C GLN A 123 18.48 8.04 33.89
N TRP A 124 18.40 7.40 35.06
CA TRP A 124 17.60 6.20 35.24
C TRP A 124 16.10 6.49 35.00
N VAL A 125 15.56 7.56 35.59
CA VAL A 125 14.17 7.99 35.36
C VAL A 125 13.92 8.30 33.89
N GLY A 126 14.80 9.07 33.23
CA GLY A 126 14.65 9.38 31.82
C GLY A 126 14.73 8.14 30.91
N ALA A 127 15.50 7.13 31.29
CA ALA A 127 15.56 5.87 30.56
C ALA A 127 14.28 5.03 30.74
N VAL A 128 13.68 5.01 31.94
CA VAL A 128 12.39 4.36 32.19
C VAL A 128 11.26 5.08 31.42
N GLU A 129 11.26 6.41 31.40
CA GLU A 129 10.31 7.20 30.61
C GLU A 129 10.42 6.86 29.11
N ARG A 130 11.64 6.88 28.55
CA ARG A 130 11.88 6.51 27.15
C ARG A 130 11.40 5.09 26.84
N LEU A 131 11.64 4.14 27.74
CA LEU A 131 11.15 2.78 27.58
C LEU A 131 9.61 2.73 27.53
N ALA A 132 8.93 3.49 28.40
CA ALA A 132 7.47 3.58 28.38
C ALA A 132 6.95 4.19 27.06
N GLN A 133 7.64 5.21 26.54
CA GLN A 133 7.33 5.82 25.24
C GLN A 133 7.50 4.82 24.09
N ASP A 134 8.65 4.15 24.00
CA ASP A 134 8.97 3.22 22.93
C ASP A 134 8.00 2.02 22.89
N ARG A 135 7.60 1.51 24.06
CA ARG A 135 6.61 0.44 24.17
C ARG A 135 5.22 0.89 23.76
N GLY A 136 4.78 2.04 24.27
CA GLY A 136 3.50 2.63 23.88
C GLY A 136 3.44 2.80 22.37
N TYR A 137 4.45 3.45 21.79
CA TYR A 137 4.58 3.63 20.35
C TYR A 137 4.45 2.32 19.56
N SER A 138 5.22 1.30 19.93
CA SER A 138 5.27 0.02 19.22
C SER A 138 3.94 -0.72 19.29
N GLU A 139 3.25 -0.65 20.43
CA GLU A 139 1.90 -1.21 20.62
C GLU A 139 0.88 -0.50 19.74
N GLY A 140 0.93 0.85 19.72
CA GLY A 140 0.07 1.66 18.87
C GLY A 140 0.27 1.36 17.39
N ALA A 141 1.53 1.35 16.95
CA ALA A 141 1.88 1.05 15.57
C ALA A 141 1.41 -0.36 15.14
N THR A 142 1.58 -1.36 16.01
CA THR A 142 1.12 -2.74 15.76
C THR A 142 -0.41 -2.82 15.63
N ALA A 143 -1.13 -2.15 16.54
CA ALA A 143 -2.59 -2.10 16.51
C ALA A 143 -3.09 -1.44 15.22
N GLU A 144 -2.46 -0.35 14.80
CA GLU A 144 -2.85 0.33 13.55
C GLU A 144 -2.52 -0.50 12.31
N LEU A 145 -1.33 -1.12 12.24
CA LEU A 145 -0.96 -1.98 11.11
C LEU A 145 -1.93 -3.13 10.90
N THR A 146 -2.49 -3.69 11.98
CA THR A 146 -3.50 -4.75 11.89
C THR A 146 -4.74 -4.26 11.14
N LEU A 147 -5.29 -3.11 11.53
CA LEU A 147 -6.44 -2.50 10.85
C LEU A 147 -6.11 -2.08 9.41
N ILE A 148 -4.90 -1.60 9.18
CA ILE A 148 -4.42 -1.23 7.85
C ILE A 148 -4.40 -2.45 6.94
N ASN A 149 -3.87 -3.58 7.39
CA ASN A 149 -3.81 -4.82 6.60
C ASN A 149 -5.22 -5.31 6.20
N GLU A 150 -6.18 -5.28 7.12
CA GLU A 150 -7.58 -5.62 6.85
C GLU A 150 -8.20 -4.68 5.79
N ASN A 151 -7.99 -3.37 5.96
CA ASN A 151 -8.49 -2.35 5.05
C ASN A 151 -7.85 -2.48 3.65
N LEU A 152 -6.55 -2.72 3.57
CA LEU A 152 -5.84 -2.89 2.29
C LEU A 152 -6.32 -4.14 1.54
N ARG A 153 -6.53 -5.26 2.23
CA ARG A 153 -7.10 -6.48 1.61
C ARG A 153 -8.47 -6.20 1.01
N SER A 154 -9.34 -5.53 1.77
CA SER A 154 -10.67 -5.14 1.31
C SER A 154 -10.59 -4.19 0.11
N TYR A 155 -9.71 -3.21 0.15
CA TYR A 155 -9.47 -2.27 -0.96
C TYR A 155 -9.02 -2.98 -2.24
N TYR A 156 -8.01 -3.86 -2.16
CA TYR A 156 -7.47 -4.54 -3.33
C TYR A 156 -8.42 -5.60 -3.89
N ALA A 157 -9.18 -6.32 -3.04
CA ALA A 157 -10.23 -7.23 -3.48
C ALA A 157 -11.28 -6.48 -4.30
N ALA A 158 -11.79 -5.35 -3.78
CA ALA A 158 -12.80 -4.56 -4.46
C ALA A 158 -12.26 -3.94 -5.77
N ARG A 159 -11.00 -3.49 -5.79
CA ARG A 159 -10.34 -2.99 -7.01
C ARG A 159 -10.17 -4.07 -8.08
N ALA A 160 -9.86 -5.31 -7.69
CA ALA A 160 -9.76 -6.43 -8.61
C ALA A 160 -11.11 -6.75 -9.27
N GLU A 161 -12.20 -6.78 -8.48
CA GLU A 161 -13.56 -6.96 -9.02
C GLU A 161 -13.96 -5.86 -10.00
N GLU A 162 -13.66 -4.59 -9.71
CA GLU A 162 -13.95 -3.47 -10.62
C GLU A 162 -13.18 -3.61 -11.93
N HIS A 163 -11.91 -4.01 -11.86
CA HIS A 163 -11.11 -4.27 -13.05
C HIS A 163 -11.69 -5.40 -13.89
N GLU A 164 -12.08 -6.52 -13.28
CA GLU A 164 -12.75 -7.61 -13.99
C GLU A 164 -14.05 -7.16 -14.65
N ARG A 165 -14.89 -6.39 -13.94
CA ARG A 165 -16.14 -5.85 -14.51
C ARG A 165 -15.86 -4.95 -15.71
N ALA A 166 -14.85 -4.08 -15.63
CA ALA A 166 -14.45 -3.22 -16.74
C ALA A 166 -13.94 -4.02 -17.94
N VAL A 167 -13.13 -5.06 -17.71
CA VAL A 167 -12.64 -5.95 -18.77
C VAL A 167 -13.80 -6.71 -19.43
N ARG A 168 -14.74 -7.24 -18.65
CA ARG A 168 -15.93 -7.91 -19.18
C ARG A 168 -16.78 -6.96 -20.03
N LEU A 169 -17.07 -5.76 -19.53
CA LEU A 169 -17.81 -4.74 -20.30
C LEU A 169 -17.11 -4.39 -21.60
N ARG A 170 -15.79 -4.14 -21.57
CA ARG A 170 -15.01 -3.85 -22.78
C ARG A 170 -15.06 -5.02 -23.76
N THR A 171 -14.92 -6.25 -23.28
CA THR A 171 -14.99 -7.46 -24.11
C THR A 171 -16.36 -7.61 -24.76
N THR A 172 -17.44 -7.41 -24.00
CA THR A 172 -18.82 -7.45 -24.51
C THR A 172 -19.05 -6.36 -25.56
N LEU A 173 -18.57 -5.13 -25.33
CA LEU A 173 -18.69 -4.04 -26.30
C LEU A 173 -17.92 -4.32 -27.60
N LEU A 174 -16.70 -4.83 -27.50
CA LEU A 174 -15.88 -5.19 -28.66
C LEU A 174 -16.54 -6.33 -29.46
N ALA A 175 -17.07 -7.34 -28.78
CA ALA A 175 -17.82 -8.42 -29.43
C ALA A 175 -19.08 -7.90 -30.12
N GLY A 176 -19.83 -6.99 -29.48
CA GLY A 176 -20.99 -6.32 -30.06
C GLY A 176 -20.66 -5.53 -31.33
N LEU A 177 -19.61 -4.72 -31.28
CA LEU A 177 -19.12 -3.96 -32.44
C LEU A 177 -18.69 -4.87 -33.59
N ALA A 178 -17.99 -5.97 -33.29
CA ALA A 178 -17.58 -6.94 -34.31
C ALA A 178 -18.79 -7.60 -35.00
N MET A 179 -19.83 -7.94 -34.25
CA MET A 179 -21.08 -8.49 -34.82
C MET A 179 -21.79 -7.48 -35.74
N VAL A 180 -21.91 -6.22 -35.32
CA VAL A 180 -22.53 -5.16 -36.15
C VAL A 180 -21.74 -4.93 -37.43
N LEU A 181 -20.41 -4.85 -37.36
CA LEU A 181 -19.56 -4.68 -38.54
C LEU A 181 -19.66 -5.87 -39.51
N SER A 182 -19.70 -7.10 -38.98
CA SER A 182 -19.90 -8.30 -39.80
C SER A 182 -21.27 -8.29 -40.50
N GLN A 183 -22.33 -7.87 -39.80
CA GLN A 183 -23.67 -7.77 -40.38
C GLN A 183 -23.70 -6.72 -41.51
N GLN A 184 -23.07 -5.57 -41.30
CA GLN A 184 -22.96 -4.51 -42.31
C GLN A 184 -22.19 -4.99 -43.55
N GLN A 185 -21.08 -5.71 -43.37
CA GLN A 185 -20.34 -6.30 -44.49
C GLN A 185 -21.17 -7.31 -45.30
N ASN A 186 -21.97 -8.13 -44.62
CA ASN A 186 -22.86 -9.09 -45.29
C ASN A 186 -23.98 -8.37 -46.07
N GLN A 187 -24.60 -7.33 -45.50
CA GLN A 187 -25.58 -6.51 -46.22
C GLN A 187 -24.99 -5.84 -47.46
N MET A 188 -23.76 -5.30 -47.36
CA MET A 188 -23.07 -4.71 -48.50
C MET A 188 -22.76 -5.74 -49.61
N ARG A 189 -22.51 -7.01 -49.24
CA ARG A 189 -22.36 -8.10 -50.22
C ARG A 189 -23.68 -8.43 -50.92
N GLU A 190 -24.79 -8.51 -50.18
CA GLU A 190 -26.11 -8.82 -50.75
C GLU A 190 -26.64 -7.73 -51.70
N LEU A 191 -26.29 -6.45 -51.45
CA LEU A 191 -26.69 -5.33 -52.29
C LEU A 191 -25.90 -5.22 -53.63
N GLY A 192 -25.06 -6.20 -53.97
CA GLY A 192 -24.48 -6.31 -55.31
C GLY A 192 -23.43 -5.25 -55.66
N VAL A 193 -22.87 -4.51 -54.68
CA VAL A 193 -21.81 -3.51 -54.89
C VAL A 193 -20.45 -4.15 -55.28
N GLY A 194 -20.43 -5.46 -55.57
CA GLY A 194 -19.27 -6.23 -55.99
C GLY A 194 -19.32 -6.81 -57.41
N SER A 195 -20.18 -6.32 -58.31
CA SER A 195 -20.13 -6.74 -59.71
C SER A 195 -20.19 -5.57 -60.70
N VAL A 196 -19.09 -4.82 -60.77
CA VAL A 196 -18.70 -4.15 -62.02
C VAL A 196 -17.78 -5.10 -62.78
N GLY A 197 -18.38 -6.17 -63.32
CA GLY A 197 -17.75 -7.02 -64.33
C GLY A 197 -17.83 -6.34 -65.69
N GLY A 198 -16.81 -5.55 -66.04
CA GLY A 198 -16.59 -5.13 -67.42
C GLY A 198 -15.92 -6.28 -68.21
N PRO A 199 -16.37 -6.62 -69.43
CA PRO A 199 -15.73 -7.65 -70.21
C PRO A 199 -14.49 -7.10 -70.94
N GLY A 200 -13.40 -7.85 -70.88
CA GLY A 200 -12.40 -7.88 -71.95
C GLY A 200 -11.20 -6.95 -71.80
N ARG A 201 -10.11 -7.50 -71.24
CA ARG A 201 -8.82 -7.57 -71.94
C ARG A 201 -7.83 -8.40 -71.13
N GLU A 202 -7.53 -9.60 -71.65
CA GLU A 202 -6.29 -10.31 -71.37
C GLU A 202 -5.11 -9.35 -71.54
N ARG A 203 -4.45 -9.03 -70.43
CA ARG A 203 -3.05 -8.63 -70.44
C ARG A 203 -2.32 -9.47 -69.41
N ALA A 204 -1.24 -10.07 -69.90
CA ALA A 204 -0.19 -10.79 -69.21
C ALA A 204 -0.03 -10.43 -67.72
N PHE A 205 -0.03 -11.48 -66.92
CA PHE A 205 0.34 -11.53 -65.51
C PHE A 205 1.69 -10.83 -65.27
N GLY A 206 1.65 -9.69 -64.58
CA GLY A 206 2.74 -9.21 -63.73
C GLY A 206 2.29 -9.36 -62.28
N THR A 207 3.01 -10.19 -61.51
CA THR A 207 2.80 -10.37 -60.08
C THR A 207 2.87 -9.00 -59.37
N PRO A 208 1.86 -8.58 -58.59
CA PRO A 208 1.93 -7.31 -57.88
C PRO A 208 3.11 -7.37 -56.88
N PRO A 209 4.05 -6.42 -56.91
CA PRO A 209 5.11 -6.34 -55.91
C PRO A 209 4.47 -5.92 -54.58
N GLY A 210 4.65 -6.74 -53.53
CA GLY A 210 4.35 -6.34 -52.16
C GLY A 210 3.19 -7.05 -51.47
N ALA A 211 2.87 -8.31 -51.81
CA ALA A 211 2.02 -9.10 -50.93
C ALA A 211 2.74 -9.36 -49.59
N SER A 212 2.23 -8.77 -48.52
CA SER A 212 2.72 -8.99 -47.16
C SER A 212 2.30 -10.37 -46.67
N THR A 213 3.26 -11.19 -46.25
CA THR A 213 3.05 -12.54 -45.69
C THR A 213 3.18 -12.49 -44.18
N LEU A 214 2.22 -13.08 -43.46
CA LEU A 214 2.25 -13.24 -42.00
C LEU A 214 3.13 -14.44 -41.62
N CYS A 215 4.20 -14.20 -40.87
CA CYS A 215 5.11 -15.24 -40.39
C CYS A 215 4.63 -15.86 -39.06
N PRO A 216 5.13 -17.05 -38.68
CA PRO A 216 4.68 -17.77 -37.48
C PRO A 216 4.84 -17.03 -36.15
N ASP A 217 5.74 -16.04 -36.08
CA ASP A 217 5.94 -15.18 -34.91
C ASP A 217 4.97 -13.98 -34.84
N GLY A 218 4.08 -13.84 -35.83
CA GLY A 218 3.11 -12.76 -35.94
C GLY A 218 3.61 -11.53 -36.69
N THR A 219 4.83 -11.54 -37.24
CA THR A 219 5.38 -10.42 -38.03
C THR A 219 4.96 -10.49 -39.50
N TYR A 220 4.95 -9.34 -40.20
CA TYR A 220 4.62 -9.25 -41.62
C TYR A 220 5.88 -8.93 -42.45
N VAL A 221 6.14 -9.71 -43.49
CA VAL A 221 7.29 -9.52 -44.40
C VAL A 221 6.86 -9.45 -45.86
N SER A 222 7.67 -8.84 -46.74
CA SER A 222 7.47 -8.93 -48.19
C SER A 222 7.94 -10.29 -48.71
N GLY A 223 7.12 -11.03 -49.46
CA GLY A 223 7.56 -12.32 -50.02
C GLY A 223 7.52 -13.48 -49.02
N ALA A 224 8.41 -14.46 -49.14
CA ALA A 224 8.40 -15.65 -48.29
C ALA A 224 9.08 -15.40 -46.93
N CYS A 225 8.60 -16.09 -45.87
CA CYS A 225 9.17 -15.97 -44.53
C CYS A 225 10.47 -16.79 -44.39
N HIS A 226 11.59 -16.12 -44.13
CA HIS A 226 12.90 -16.73 -43.86
C HIS A 226 13.35 -16.48 -42.41
N MET A 227 13.58 -17.55 -41.65
CA MET A 227 14.02 -17.44 -40.25
C MET A 227 15.53 -17.21 -40.16
N THR A 228 15.94 -16.15 -39.46
CA THR A 228 17.35 -15.84 -39.21
C THR A 228 17.91 -16.64 -38.02
N PRO A 229 19.24 -16.80 -37.89
CA PRO A 229 19.86 -17.46 -36.74
C PRO A 229 19.58 -16.79 -35.37
N LYS A 230 19.10 -15.54 -35.37
CA LYS A 230 18.70 -14.80 -34.17
C LYS A 230 17.21 -15.02 -33.80
N GLY A 231 16.47 -15.80 -34.59
CA GLY A 231 15.07 -16.16 -34.31
C GLY A 231 14.01 -15.21 -34.86
N THR A 232 14.38 -14.20 -35.65
CA THR A 232 13.43 -13.29 -36.31
C THR A 232 13.21 -13.67 -37.77
N TYR A 233 12.04 -13.37 -38.34
CA TYR A 233 11.73 -13.60 -39.75
C TYR A 233 12.05 -12.39 -40.63
N VAL A 234 12.55 -12.64 -41.85
CA VAL A 234 12.77 -11.63 -42.91
C VAL A 234 12.13 -12.10 -44.22
N GLY A 235 11.79 -11.15 -45.07
CA GLY A 235 11.21 -11.37 -46.40
C GLY A 235 12.25 -11.44 -47.50
N ASP A 236 11.83 -11.82 -48.70
CA ASP A 236 12.60 -11.74 -49.95
C ASP A 236 12.83 -10.28 -50.40
#